data_AF-A0A831WEJ1-F1
#
_entry.id   AF-A0A831WEJ1-F1
#
_cell.length_a   1.000
_cell.length_b   1.000
_cell.length_c   1.000
_cell.angle_alpha   90.00
_cell.angle_beta   90.00
_cell.angle_gamma   90.00
#
_symmetry.space_group_name_H-M   'P 1'
#
loop_
_entity.id
_entity.type
_entity.pdbx_description
1 polymer ?
#
loop_
_entity_poly.entity_id
_entity_poly.type
_entity_poly.pdbx_seq_one_letter_code
_entity_poly.pdbx_strand_id
1 'polypeptide(L)'
;SGTTGRSKGVMLSHHNMLSVAHGGVTLLDCYEEDVFLSFLPLSHTLERTAGYYLPIMAGASVAYARSVAQLGDDLLHIRPSVLIAVPRIFERVYGKIKDQLKKKPAIAGKLFHAAVDVGWHRFQYQQGRAGWSPKLMLWPLLNKLVARNVVEKLGGRLRAAVSGGAPLSPDIARVFIGLGIPIVQGYGLTETSPVISVNPLEDNIPSSVGVTIRGTEVKVGEQDELLVRGPGVMMGYWNNHKATTEMIDPDGWLHTGDQAKVEDGHIFITGRLKDILVLSNGEKIPPADMEMAISLDPFIEQVMVVGEGRPYLTALVVLNEENWPALAKEHGLDGKDPDSLNHKKLHADILRRIKNSLTDFPGYAKIRQVRLMLEPWTIEEGLITPTLKVKRPKVLERFAEEVESMYSGGPTN
;
A
#
# COMPACT_ATOMS: atom_id res chain seq x y z
N SER A 1 3.43 15.58 4.23
CA SER A 1 4.03 16.28 3.07
C SER A 1 3.53 15.64 1.80
N GLY A 2 2.84 16.39 0.93
CA GLY A 2 2.59 15.95 -0.44
C GLY A 2 3.90 15.92 -1.25
N THR A 3 3.85 15.34 -2.44
CA THR A 3 4.98 15.23 -3.40
C THR A 3 5.54 16.59 -3.87
N THR A 4 4.89 17.71 -3.52
CA THR A 4 5.15 19.07 -4.02
C THR A 4 6.14 19.91 -3.22
N GLY A 5 7.10 19.31 -2.52
CA GLY A 5 8.34 19.98 -2.05
C GLY A 5 8.30 20.80 -0.75
N ARG A 6 7.22 21.54 -0.43
CA ARG A 6 7.11 22.31 0.83
C ARG A 6 6.02 21.74 1.75
N SER A 7 6.36 21.44 3.01
CA SER A 7 5.39 20.95 4.00
C SER A 7 4.31 22.00 4.25
N LYS A 8 3.05 21.63 4.04
CA LYS A 8 1.88 22.42 4.43
C LYS A 8 1.42 21.95 5.81
N GLY A 9 1.19 22.88 6.74
CA GLY A 9 0.64 22.57 8.05
C GLY A 9 -0.88 22.46 7.97
N VAL A 10 -1.44 21.26 8.11
CA VAL A 10 -2.89 21.05 8.14
C VAL A 10 -3.42 21.46 9.51
N MET A 11 -4.37 22.39 9.56
CA MET A 11 -5.01 22.82 10.80
C MET A 11 -6.17 21.88 11.12
N LEU A 12 -6.01 21.10 12.19
CA LEU A 12 -7.03 20.19 12.70
C LEU A 12 -7.44 20.62 14.11
N SER A 13 -8.74 20.85 14.31
CA SER A 13 -9.32 21.10 15.63
C SER A 13 -9.49 19.80 16.42
N HIS A 14 -9.72 19.92 17.73
CA HIS A 14 -10.14 18.79 18.56
C HIS A 14 -11.40 18.12 18.03
N HIS A 15 -12.37 18.90 17.54
CA HIS A 15 -13.60 18.36 16.97
C HIS A 15 -13.33 17.51 15.71
N ASN A 16 -12.40 17.94 14.86
CA ASN A 16 -12.06 17.16 13.66
C ASN A 16 -11.48 15.79 14.04
N MET A 17 -10.52 15.74 14.95
CA MET A 17 -9.88 14.48 15.36
C MET A 17 -10.83 13.55 16.14
N LEU A 18 -11.60 14.10 17.08
CA LEU A 18 -12.50 13.29 17.93
C LEU A 18 -13.73 12.78 17.17
N SER A 19 -14.24 13.55 16.19
CA SER A 19 -15.36 13.09 15.35
C SER A 19 -14.95 11.90 14.48
N VAL A 20 -13.75 11.92 13.90
CA VAL A 20 -13.21 10.81 13.12
C VAL A 20 -12.90 9.60 14.00
N ALA A 21 -12.29 9.81 15.18
CA ALA A 21 -12.06 8.72 16.14
C ALA A 21 -13.39 8.06 16.55
N HIS A 22 -14.42 8.85 16.85
CA HIS A 22 -15.76 8.35 17.14
C HIS A 22 -16.35 7.57 15.95
N GLY A 23 -16.26 8.12 14.74
CA GLY A 23 -16.72 7.44 13.52
C GLY A 23 -16.00 6.10 13.29
N GLY A 24 -14.70 6.02 13.57
CA GLY A 24 -13.92 4.78 13.48
C GLY A 24 -14.43 3.66 14.41
N VAL A 25 -14.73 3.99 15.68
CA VAL A 25 -15.28 3.01 16.64
C VAL A 25 -16.63 2.45 16.18
N THR A 26 -17.40 3.19 15.38
CA THR A 26 -18.70 2.70 14.88
C THR A 26 -18.59 1.69 13.73
N LEU A 27 -17.43 1.57 13.08
CA LEU A 27 -17.20 0.58 12.01
C LEU A 27 -16.38 -0.63 12.46
N LEU A 28 -15.50 -0.42 13.44
CA LEU A 28 -14.68 -1.46 14.02
C LEU A 28 -14.82 -1.41 15.54
N ASP A 29 -15.50 -2.42 16.08
CA ASP A 29 -15.72 -2.51 17.51
C ASP A 29 -14.38 -2.54 18.26
N CYS A 30 -14.26 -1.60 19.20
CA CYS A 30 -13.11 -1.49 20.09
C CYS A 30 -13.62 -1.69 21.52
N TYR A 31 -12.98 -2.62 22.23
CA TYR A 31 -13.38 -3.02 23.58
C TYR A 31 -12.34 -2.60 24.62
N GLU A 32 -12.74 -2.49 25.89
CA GLU A 32 -11.83 -2.11 26.98
C GLU A 32 -10.68 -3.13 27.18
N GLU A 33 -10.92 -4.41 26.83
CA GLU A 33 -9.92 -5.48 26.90
C GLU A 33 -8.89 -5.43 25.75
N ASP A 34 -9.04 -4.46 24.85
CA ASP A 34 -8.21 -4.34 23.67
C ASP A 34 -6.83 -3.80 24.04
N VAL A 35 -5.82 -4.40 23.43
CA VAL A 35 -4.45 -3.92 23.52
C VAL A 35 -3.99 -3.58 22.12
N PHE A 36 -3.81 -2.29 21.90
CA PHE A 36 -3.22 -1.73 20.70
C PHE A 36 -1.69 -1.77 20.83
N LEU A 37 -1.00 -2.00 19.72
CA LEU A 37 0.44 -1.81 19.65
C LEU A 37 0.77 -0.62 18.74
N SER A 38 1.20 0.47 19.36
CA SER A 38 1.67 1.68 18.68
C SER A 38 3.14 1.54 18.31
N PHE A 39 3.44 1.58 17.02
CA PHE A 39 4.82 1.61 16.50
C PHE A 39 5.00 2.66 15.38
N LEU A 40 3.91 3.31 14.96
CA LEU A 40 3.97 4.44 14.05
C LEU A 40 4.27 5.74 14.85
N PRO A 41 4.90 6.75 14.23
CA PRO A 41 5.11 8.02 14.92
C PRO A 41 3.79 8.75 15.21
N LEU A 42 3.63 9.30 16.42
CA LEU A 42 2.48 10.14 16.78
C LEU A 42 2.40 11.45 15.97
N SER A 43 3.45 11.83 15.25
CA SER A 43 3.40 12.92 14.27
C SER A 43 2.56 12.58 13.04
N HIS A 44 2.26 11.31 12.79
CA HIS A 44 1.37 10.85 11.73
C HIS A 44 -0.08 10.83 12.24
N THR A 45 -0.98 11.51 11.54
CA THR A 45 -2.38 11.68 12.00
C THR A 45 -3.12 10.35 12.15
N LEU A 46 -2.80 9.33 11.34
CA LEU A 46 -3.38 7.98 11.47
C LEU A 46 -3.12 7.40 12.86
N GLU A 47 -1.85 7.39 13.29
CA GLU A 47 -1.50 6.87 14.62
C GLU A 47 -2.08 7.76 15.72
N ARG A 48 -1.98 9.08 15.56
CA ARG A 48 -2.53 10.05 16.52
C ARG A 48 -4.02 9.83 16.77
N THR A 49 -4.78 9.45 15.74
CA THR A 49 -6.23 9.31 15.84
C THR A 49 -6.65 7.88 16.15
N ALA A 50 -6.24 6.90 15.35
CA ALA A 50 -6.67 5.51 15.49
C ALA A 50 -5.85 4.71 16.50
N GLY A 51 -4.57 5.03 16.71
CA GLY A 51 -3.68 4.34 17.66
C GLY A 51 -3.59 5.00 19.03
N TYR A 52 -4.07 6.25 19.17
CA TYR A 52 -4.02 7.02 20.41
C TYR A 52 -5.39 7.50 20.88
N TYR A 53 -6.07 8.40 20.17
CA TYR A 53 -7.36 8.94 20.65
C TYR A 53 -8.47 7.88 20.70
N LEU A 54 -8.59 7.06 19.65
CA LEU A 54 -9.60 6.00 19.56
C LEU A 54 -9.53 5.00 20.74
N PRO A 55 -8.38 4.36 21.04
CA PRO A 55 -8.31 3.44 22.17
C PRO A 55 -8.56 4.14 23.52
N ILE A 56 -8.12 5.39 23.70
CA ILE A 56 -8.42 6.17 24.92
C ILE A 56 -9.94 6.38 25.06
N MET A 57 -10.63 6.71 23.97
CA MET A 57 -12.08 6.89 23.96
C MET A 57 -12.83 5.58 24.24
N ALA A 58 -12.28 4.44 23.84
CA ALA A 58 -12.85 3.12 24.06
C ALA A 58 -12.46 2.48 25.40
N GLY A 59 -11.62 3.13 26.22
CA GLY A 59 -11.10 2.54 27.47
C GLY A 59 -10.05 1.44 27.26
N ALA A 60 -9.53 1.29 26.04
CA ALA A 60 -8.54 0.28 25.68
C ALA A 60 -7.11 0.68 26.07
N SER A 61 -6.22 -0.31 26.14
CA SER A 61 -4.81 -0.11 26.44
C SER A 61 -3.96 0.08 25.17
N VAL A 62 -2.99 1.00 25.21
CA VAL A 62 -1.99 1.19 24.15
C VAL A 62 -0.61 0.84 24.69
N ALA A 63 0.01 -0.17 24.08
CA ALA A 63 1.41 -0.49 24.32
C ALA A 63 2.29 0.14 23.23
N TYR A 64 3.42 0.73 23.63
CA TYR A 64 4.36 1.33 22.69
C TYR A 64 5.49 0.35 22.38
N ALA A 65 5.70 0.09 21.09
CA ALA A 65 6.85 -0.69 20.63
C ALA A 65 8.14 0.07 20.93
N ARG A 66 9.20 -0.66 21.28
CA ARG A 66 10.52 -0.08 21.58
C ARG A 66 11.18 0.50 20.34
N SER A 67 11.00 -0.18 19.20
CA SER A 67 11.43 0.28 17.87
C SER A 67 10.84 -0.62 16.78
N VAL A 68 10.86 -0.16 15.52
CA VAL A 68 10.49 -0.98 14.36
C VAL A 68 11.40 -2.22 14.22
N ALA A 69 12.67 -2.12 14.64
CA ALA A 69 13.60 -3.23 14.62
C ALA A 69 13.21 -4.35 15.61
N GLN A 70 12.67 -3.96 16.77
CA GLN A 70 12.24 -4.87 17.83
C GLN A 70 10.76 -5.28 17.74
N LEU A 71 10.05 -4.81 16.71
CA LEU A 71 8.61 -5.03 16.55
C LEU A 71 8.22 -6.52 16.57
N GLY A 72 9.05 -7.40 16.01
CA GLY A 72 8.80 -8.84 16.04
C GLY A 72 8.74 -9.41 17.46
N ASP A 73 9.67 -9.00 18.32
CA ASP A 73 9.72 -9.45 19.72
C ASP A 73 8.60 -8.79 20.53
N ASP A 74 8.33 -7.51 20.26
CA ASP A 74 7.25 -6.75 20.92
C ASP A 74 5.88 -7.38 20.61
N LEU A 75 5.63 -7.81 19.37
CA LEU A 75 4.40 -8.52 18.99
C LEU A 75 4.21 -9.82 19.79
N LEU A 76 5.29 -10.58 20.01
CA LEU A 76 5.26 -11.85 20.75
C LEU A 76 5.06 -11.63 22.25
N HIS A 77 5.64 -10.57 22.81
CA HIS A 77 5.56 -10.27 24.25
C HIS A 77 4.23 -9.60 24.62
N ILE A 78 3.86 -8.53 23.90
CA ILE A 78 2.66 -7.72 24.16
C ILE A 78 1.41 -8.45 23.70
N ARG A 79 1.54 -9.24 22.63
CA ARG A 79 0.44 -9.98 22.00
C ARG A 79 -0.75 -9.05 21.74
N PRO A 80 -0.67 -8.04 20.87
CA PRO A 80 -1.77 -7.11 20.69
C PRO A 80 -3.01 -7.79 20.12
N SER A 81 -4.16 -7.16 20.34
CA SER A 81 -5.44 -7.59 19.78
C SER A 81 -5.90 -6.70 18.62
N VAL A 82 -5.43 -5.45 18.56
CA VAL A 82 -5.64 -4.54 17.42
C VAL A 82 -4.30 -3.99 16.95
N LEU A 83 -4.12 -3.91 15.63
CA LEU A 83 -2.97 -3.29 14.99
C LEU A 83 -3.41 -2.21 14.01
N ILE A 84 -2.79 -1.04 14.10
CA ILE A 84 -2.87 0.00 13.08
C ILE A 84 -1.52 0.01 12.35
N ALA A 85 -1.54 -0.24 11.05
CA ALA A 85 -0.32 -0.46 10.29
C ALA A 85 -0.40 0.14 8.87
N VAL A 86 0.78 0.32 8.28
CA VAL A 86 0.93 0.68 6.86
C VAL A 86 1.21 -0.59 6.04
N PRO A 87 0.85 -0.63 4.73
CA PRO A 87 1.03 -1.80 3.86
C PRO A 87 2.41 -2.45 3.94
N ARG A 88 3.45 -1.61 4.01
CA ARG A 88 4.85 -2.04 4.09
C ARG A 88 5.18 -3.00 5.23
N ILE A 89 4.47 -2.90 6.36
CA ILE A 89 4.67 -3.84 7.47
C ILE A 89 4.22 -5.24 7.06
N PHE A 90 3.05 -5.34 6.41
CA PHE A 90 2.52 -6.59 5.90
C PHE A 90 3.39 -7.15 4.77
N GLU A 91 3.84 -6.30 3.84
CA GLU A 91 4.79 -6.68 2.78
C GLU A 91 6.09 -7.25 3.35
N ARG A 92 6.68 -6.61 4.36
CA ARG A 92 7.90 -7.09 5.01
C ARG A 92 7.69 -8.45 5.68
N VAL A 93 6.55 -8.65 6.36
CA VAL A 93 6.21 -9.94 6.96
C VAL A 93 6.01 -11.00 5.87
N TYR A 94 5.32 -10.66 4.79
CA TYR A 94 5.11 -11.53 3.64
C TYR A 94 6.42 -11.96 2.96
N GLY A 95 7.34 -11.01 2.74
CA GLY A 95 8.68 -11.30 2.22
C GLY A 95 9.43 -12.31 3.09
N LYS A 96 9.45 -12.10 4.42
CA LYS A 96 10.04 -13.05 5.37
C LYS A 96 9.40 -14.44 5.31
N ILE A 97 8.07 -14.52 5.15
CA ILE A 97 7.36 -15.79 5.00
C ILE A 97 7.82 -16.50 3.71
N LYS A 98 7.87 -15.78 2.58
CA LYS A 98 8.36 -16.32 1.30
C LYS A 98 9.78 -16.85 1.41
N ASP A 99 10.68 -16.11 2.04
CA ASP A 99 12.08 -16.54 2.18
C ASP A 99 12.23 -17.76 3.11
N GLN A 100 11.41 -17.85 4.15
CA GLN A 100 11.37 -19.04 5.00
C GLN A 100 10.80 -20.25 4.25
N LEU A 101 9.81 -20.05 3.37
CA LEU A 101 9.23 -21.13 2.57
C LEU A 101 10.21 -21.66 1.52
N LYS A 102 11.02 -20.80 0.88
CA LYS A 102 12.08 -21.21 -0.07
C LYS A 102 13.11 -22.15 0.56
N LYS A 103 13.37 -22.01 1.86
CA LYS A 103 14.31 -22.86 2.62
C LYS A 103 13.72 -24.20 3.05
N LYS A 104 12.40 -24.39 2.91
CA LYS A 104 11.71 -25.62 3.32
C LYS A 104 11.47 -26.55 2.12
N PRO A 105 11.24 -27.86 2.36
CA PRO A 105 10.88 -28.79 1.28
C PRO A 105 9.63 -28.34 0.53
N ALA A 106 9.52 -28.69 -0.76
CA ALA A 106 8.41 -28.26 -1.63
C ALA A 106 7.02 -28.58 -1.08
N ILE A 107 6.87 -29.64 -0.27
CA ILE A 107 5.61 -29.98 0.40
C ILE A 107 5.14 -28.89 1.38
N ALA A 108 6.06 -28.20 2.05
CA ALA A 108 5.72 -27.09 2.94
C ALA A 108 5.15 -25.91 2.15
N GLY A 109 5.69 -25.64 0.96
CA GLY A 109 5.13 -24.68 0.02
C GLY A 109 3.71 -25.07 -0.39
N LYS A 110 3.49 -26.31 -0.82
CA LYS A 110 2.14 -26.80 -1.19
C LYS A 110 1.13 -26.69 -0.05
N LEU A 111 1.52 -27.06 1.16
CA LEU A 111 0.68 -26.92 2.36
C LEU A 111 0.35 -25.46 2.66
N PHE A 112 1.32 -24.55 2.49
CA PHE A 112 1.10 -23.12 2.67
C PHE A 112 0.06 -22.57 1.68
N HIS A 113 0.21 -22.87 0.40
CA HIS A 113 -0.75 -22.43 -0.63
C HIS A 113 -2.13 -23.03 -0.39
N ALA A 114 -2.21 -24.32 -0.03
CA ALA A 114 -3.47 -24.96 0.34
C ALA A 114 -4.13 -24.28 1.55
N ALA A 115 -3.36 -23.89 2.57
CA ALA A 115 -3.89 -23.16 3.73
C ALA A 115 -4.45 -21.80 3.33
N VAL A 116 -3.73 -21.03 2.49
CA VAL A 116 -4.21 -19.74 1.96
C VAL A 116 -5.48 -19.93 1.12
N ASP A 117 -5.52 -20.89 0.21
CA ASP A 117 -6.66 -21.10 -0.68
C ASP A 117 -7.92 -21.54 0.08
N VAL A 118 -7.79 -22.51 1.00
CA VAL A 118 -8.91 -22.99 1.83
C VAL A 118 -9.39 -21.90 2.78
N GLY A 119 -8.46 -21.18 3.41
CA GLY A 119 -8.79 -20.10 4.33
C GLY A 119 -9.40 -18.89 3.62
N TRP A 120 -8.97 -18.56 2.40
CA TRP A 120 -9.59 -17.53 1.57
C TRP A 120 -11.01 -17.92 1.18
N HIS A 121 -11.24 -19.17 0.79
CA HIS A 121 -12.59 -19.66 0.51
C HIS A 121 -13.48 -19.62 1.77
N ARG A 122 -12.92 -19.96 2.94
CA ARG A 122 -13.60 -19.80 4.23
C ARG A 122 -13.99 -18.35 4.49
N PHE A 123 -13.08 -17.41 4.25
CA PHE A 123 -13.38 -15.98 4.37
C PHE A 123 -14.53 -15.58 3.43
N GLN A 124 -14.47 -15.95 2.14
CA GLN A 124 -15.55 -15.62 1.20
C GLN A 124 -16.89 -16.26 1.58
N TYR A 125 -16.89 -17.46 2.16
CA TYR A 125 -18.09 -18.10 2.70
C TYR A 125 -18.66 -17.31 3.90
N GLN A 126 -17.80 -16.88 4.83
CA GLN A 126 -18.21 -16.05 5.98
C GLN A 126 -18.79 -14.70 5.56
N GLN A 127 -18.30 -14.15 4.45
CA GLN A 127 -18.74 -12.89 3.87
C GLN A 127 -19.98 -13.04 2.97
N GLY A 128 -20.57 -14.24 2.87
CA GLY A 128 -21.73 -14.52 2.02
C GLY A 128 -21.47 -14.51 0.51
N ARG A 129 -20.20 -14.43 0.08
CA ARG A 129 -19.78 -14.35 -1.34
C ARG A 129 -19.36 -15.68 -1.95
N ALA A 130 -19.39 -16.77 -1.17
CA ALA A 130 -19.16 -18.12 -1.65
C ALA A 130 -20.09 -19.13 -0.95
N GLY A 131 -20.40 -20.23 -1.64
CA GLY A 131 -21.14 -21.36 -1.05
C GLY A 131 -20.25 -22.27 -0.20
N TRP A 132 -20.87 -23.17 0.56
CA TRP A 132 -20.16 -24.17 1.36
C TRP A 132 -19.38 -25.14 0.46
N SER A 133 -18.17 -25.56 0.88
CA SER A 133 -17.35 -26.54 0.16
C SER A 133 -16.76 -27.59 1.11
N PRO A 134 -16.65 -28.87 0.69
CA PRO A 134 -15.95 -29.90 1.47
C PRO A 134 -14.49 -29.54 1.83
N LYS A 135 -13.84 -28.68 1.04
CA LYS A 135 -12.49 -28.18 1.34
C LYS A 135 -12.40 -27.48 2.70
N LEU A 136 -13.50 -26.91 3.20
CA LEU A 136 -13.56 -26.27 4.52
C LEU A 136 -13.27 -27.25 5.67
N MET A 137 -13.54 -28.55 5.48
CA MET A 137 -13.21 -29.58 6.47
C MET A 137 -11.70 -29.77 6.64
N LEU A 138 -10.87 -29.33 5.69
CA LEU A 138 -9.41 -29.36 5.80
C LEU A 138 -8.86 -28.22 6.66
N TRP A 139 -9.67 -27.17 6.91
CA TRP A 139 -9.22 -25.97 7.62
C TRP A 139 -8.66 -26.26 9.02
N PRO A 140 -9.29 -27.06 9.91
CA PRO A 140 -8.73 -27.31 11.25
C PRO A 140 -7.31 -27.86 11.21
N LEU A 141 -7.01 -28.74 10.24
CA LEU A 141 -5.67 -29.30 10.04
C LEU A 141 -4.70 -28.25 9.47
N LEU A 142 -5.09 -27.56 8.40
CA LEU A 142 -4.26 -26.53 7.76
C LEU A 142 -3.97 -25.35 8.70
N ASN A 143 -4.96 -24.97 9.51
CA ASN A 143 -4.81 -23.96 10.55
C ASN A 143 -3.75 -24.39 11.56
N LYS A 144 -3.85 -25.61 12.10
CA LYS A 144 -2.89 -26.13 13.09
C LYS A 144 -1.46 -26.23 12.53
N LEU A 145 -1.29 -26.64 11.27
CA LEU A 145 0.02 -26.87 10.67
C LEU A 145 0.69 -25.60 10.12
N VAL A 146 -0.11 -24.65 9.59
CA VAL A 146 0.40 -23.50 8.84
C VAL A 146 -0.07 -22.19 9.47
N ALA A 147 -1.37 -21.93 9.45
CA ALA A 147 -1.92 -20.60 9.70
C ALA A 147 -1.64 -20.12 11.13
N ARG A 148 -1.83 -21.01 12.12
CA ARG A 148 -1.57 -20.76 13.53
C ARG A 148 -0.12 -20.31 13.79
N ASN A 149 0.86 -20.87 13.10
CA ASN A 149 2.27 -20.46 13.26
C ASN A 149 2.51 -19.00 12.79
N VAL A 150 1.74 -18.53 11.80
CA VAL A 150 1.84 -17.15 11.32
C VAL A 150 1.09 -16.21 12.27
N VAL A 151 -0.11 -16.60 12.69
CA VAL A 151 -0.93 -15.84 13.66
C VAL A 151 -0.23 -15.70 15.01
N GLU A 152 0.42 -16.75 15.51
CA GLU A 152 1.19 -16.74 16.76
C GLU A 152 2.39 -15.78 16.70
N LYS A 153 3.04 -15.65 15.54
CA LYS A 153 4.13 -14.66 15.34
C LYS A 153 3.66 -13.21 15.40
N LEU A 154 2.36 -12.95 15.24
CA LEU A 154 1.76 -11.63 15.41
C LEU A 154 1.11 -11.46 16.80
N GLY A 155 1.36 -12.37 17.73
CA GLY A 155 0.83 -12.32 19.10
C GLY A 155 -0.34 -13.28 19.38
N GLY A 156 -0.92 -13.89 18.34
CA GLY A 156 -1.87 -14.99 18.48
C GLY A 156 -3.30 -14.60 18.86
N ARG A 157 -3.60 -13.32 19.12
CA ARG A 157 -4.94 -12.87 19.55
C ARG A 157 -5.46 -11.62 18.81
N LEU A 158 -4.95 -11.37 17.61
CA LEU A 158 -5.43 -10.27 16.77
C LEU A 158 -6.89 -10.49 16.38
N ARG A 159 -7.73 -9.50 16.68
CA ARG A 159 -9.12 -9.40 16.17
C ARG A 159 -9.24 -8.48 14.96
N ALA A 160 -8.33 -7.54 14.82
CA ALA A 160 -8.33 -6.57 13.73
C ALA A 160 -6.92 -6.08 13.43
N ALA A 161 -6.61 -5.96 12.14
CA ALA A 161 -5.42 -5.27 11.66
C ALA A 161 -5.84 -4.28 10.57
N VAL A 162 -5.78 -2.99 10.86
CA VAL A 162 -6.13 -1.93 9.92
C VAL A 162 -4.90 -1.57 9.10
N SER A 163 -5.04 -1.61 7.77
CA SER A 163 -4.03 -1.12 6.82
C SER A 163 -4.48 0.19 6.21
N GLY A 164 -3.64 1.23 6.30
CA GLY A 164 -3.93 2.54 5.71
C GLY A 164 -2.68 3.35 5.37
N GLY A 165 -2.89 4.51 4.72
CA GLY A 165 -1.82 5.43 4.29
C GLY A 165 -1.18 5.12 2.92
N ALA A 166 -1.44 3.92 2.39
CA ALA A 166 -1.17 3.49 1.02
C ALA A 166 -2.06 2.29 0.68
N PRO A 167 -2.25 1.97 -0.62
CA PRO A 167 -2.93 0.75 -1.04
C PRO A 167 -2.16 -0.50 -0.57
N LEU A 168 -2.88 -1.52 -0.09
CA LEU A 168 -2.33 -2.85 0.14
C LEU A 168 -2.62 -3.73 -1.08
N SER A 169 -1.61 -4.46 -1.56
CA SER A 169 -1.78 -5.42 -2.65
C SER A 169 -2.89 -6.44 -2.33
N PRO A 170 -3.87 -6.67 -3.23
CA PRO A 170 -4.92 -7.66 -3.04
C PRO A 170 -4.38 -9.08 -2.77
N ASP A 171 -3.25 -9.45 -3.37
CA ASP A 171 -2.60 -10.74 -3.16
C ASP A 171 -2.06 -10.88 -1.74
N ILE A 172 -1.45 -9.83 -1.22
CA ILE A 172 -0.93 -9.80 0.14
C ILE A 172 -2.09 -9.87 1.13
N ALA A 173 -3.13 -9.08 0.91
CA ALA A 173 -4.35 -9.11 1.71
C ALA A 173 -4.98 -10.52 1.70
N ARG A 174 -5.11 -11.15 0.52
CA ARG A 174 -5.62 -12.51 0.35
C ARG A 174 -4.82 -13.54 1.14
N VAL A 175 -3.48 -13.45 1.13
CA VAL A 175 -2.63 -14.36 1.90
C VAL A 175 -2.89 -14.21 3.40
N PHE A 176 -2.85 -13.00 3.93
CA PHE A 176 -3.02 -12.80 5.38
C PHE A 176 -4.44 -13.12 5.86
N ILE A 177 -5.46 -12.69 5.13
CA ILE A 177 -6.87 -13.03 5.42
C ILE A 177 -7.08 -14.54 5.32
N GLY A 178 -6.52 -15.19 4.29
CA GLY A 178 -6.56 -16.64 4.14
C GLY A 178 -5.86 -17.38 5.29
N LEU A 179 -4.82 -16.81 5.89
CA LEU A 179 -4.18 -17.36 7.08
C LEU A 179 -4.92 -17.01 8.39
N GLY A 180 -6.08 -16.38 8.31
CA GLY A 180 -6.91 -16.06 9.47
C GLY A 180 -6.52 -14.77 10.19
N ILE A 181 -5.74 -13.89 9.56
CA ILE A 181 -5.44 -12.56 10.08
C ILE A 181 -6.49 -11.58 9.53
N PRO A 182 -7.32 -10.96 10.39
CA PRO A 182 -8.42 -10.09 9.98
C PRO A 182 -7.89 -8.71 9.55
N ILE A 183 -7.36 -8.63 8.33
CA ILE A 183 -6.90 -7.37 7.75
C ILE A 183 -8.07 -6.63 7.10
N VAL A 184 -8.24 -5.36 7.45
CA VAL A 184 -9.18 -4.43 6.80
C VAL A 184 -8.42 -3.23 6.25
N GLN A 185 -8.82 -2.75 5.07
CA GLN A 185 -8.26 -1.52 4.51
C GLN A 185 -9.07 -0.30 4.92
N GLY A 186 -8.38 0.82 5.17
CA GLY A 186 -8.97 2.13 5.40
C GLY A 186 -8.27 3.22 4.61
N TYR A 187 -9.02 4.26 4.27
CA TYR A 187 -8.56 5.37 3.46
C TYR A 187 -8.84 6.71 4.11
N GLY A 188 -7.94 7.65 3.88
CA GLY A 188 -8.09 9.03 4.25
C GLY A 188 -6.78 9.81 4.15
N LEU A 189 -6.89 11.11 4.40
CA LEU A 189 -5.83 12.08 4.23
C LEU A 189 -5.54 12.79 5.55
N THR A 190 -4.41 13.47 5.67
CA THR A 190 -4.19 14.32 6.85
C THR A 190 -5.27 15.39 6.95
N GLU A 191 -5.71 15.89 5.81
CA GLU A 191 -6.74 16.89 5.63
C GLU A 191 -8.16 16.41 6.00
N THR A 192 -8.35 15.11 6.28
CA THR A 192 -9.62 14.52 6.73
C THR A 192 -9.52 13.87 8.11
N SER A 193 -8.51 14.22 8.90
CA SER A 193 -8.38 13.93 10.34
C SER A 193 -8.48 12.48 10.85
N PRO A 194 -7.94 11.41 10.24
CA PRO A 194 -7.39 11.21 8.90
C PRO A 194 -8.09 10.08 8.14
N VAL A 195 -9.32 9.74 8.54
CA VAL A 195 -10.05 8.57 8.04
C VAL A 195 -11.35 9.06 7.41
N ILE A 196 -11.60 8.58 6.21
CA ILE A 196 -12.83 8.80 5.43
C ILE A 196 -13.66 7.52 5.41
N SER A 197 -13.00 6.38 5.20
CA SER A 197 -13.63 5.08 5.04
C SER A 197 -12.77 3.95 5.59
N VAL A 198 -13.42 2.87 6.03
CA VAL A 198 -12.78 1.63 6.46
C VAL A 198 -13.67 0.45 6.09
N ASN A 199 -13.08 -0.68 5.71
CA ASN A 199 -13.85 -1.92 5.52
C ASN A 199 -14.36 -2.43 6.89
N PRO A 200 -15.67 -2.67 7.04
CA PRO A 200 -16.20 -3.43 8.17
C PRO A 200 -15.64 -4.86 8.16
N LEU A 201 -15.51 -5.49 9.33
CA LEU A 201 -15.06 -6.89 9.40
C LEU A 201 -16.07 -7.87 8.79
N GLU A 202 -17.37 -7.60 8.97
CA GLU A 202 -18.47 -8.44 8.47
C GLU A 202 -18.73 -8.26 6.96
N ASP A 203 -18.30 -7.13 6.39
CA ASP A 203 -18.42 -6.81 4.96
C ASP A 203 -17.11 -6.21 4.43
N ASN A 204 -16.08 -7.02 4.43
CA ASN A 204 -14.72 -6.63 4.05
C ASN A 204 -14.48 -6.98 2.59
N ILE A 205 -14.30 -5.99 1.71
CA ILE A 205 -13.83 -6.19 0.34
C ILE A 205 -12.35 -5.77 0.28
N PRO A 206 -11.39 -6.73 0.22
CA PRO A 206 -9.97 -6.39 0.34
C PRO A 206 -9.38 -5.59 -0.80
N SER A 207 -10.08 -5.39 -1.91
CA SER A 207 -9.69 -4.46 -2.99
C SER A 207 -10.29 -3.06 -2.84
N SER A 208 -11.26 -2.89 -1.94
CA SER A 208 -11.89 -1.60 -1.62
C SER A 208 -11.20 -0.96 -0.41
N VAL A 209 -11.46 0.33 -0.21
CA VAL A 209 -11.11 1.06 1.02
C VAL A 209 -12.31 1.20 1.98
N GLY A 210 -13.35 0.41 1.75
CA GLY A 210 -14.50 0.25 2.62
C GLY A 210 -15.61 1.29 2.44
N VAL A 211 -16.44 1.39 3.47
CA VAL A 211 -17.60 2.29 3.52
C VAL A 211 -17.24 3.56 4.31
N THR A 212 -17.96 4.64 4.09
CA THR A 212 -17.72 5.90 4.80
C THR A 212 -17.92 5.77 6.31
N ILE A 213 -17.07 6.41 7.10
CA ILE A 213 -17.29 6.54 8.53
C ILE A 213 -18.50 7.42 8.80
N ARG A 214 -19.15 7.21 9.96
CA ARG A 214 -20.31 7.99 10.37
C ARG A 214 -20.01 9.49 10.37
N GLY A 215 -20.91 10.26 9.76
CA GLY A 215 -20.81 11.72 9.68
C GLY A 215 -19.98 12.24 8.51
N THR A 216 -19.35 11.35 7.73
CA THR A 216 -18.61 11.71 6.51
C THR A 216 -19.47 11.43 5.28
N GLU A 217 -19.65 12.46 4.45
CA GLU A 217 -20.28 12.39 3.15
C GLU A 217 -19.20 12.29 2.06
N VAL A 218 -19.45 11.47 1.05
CA VAL A 218 -18.60 11.39 -0.15
C VAL A 218 -19.45 11.49 -1.40
N LYS A 219 -18.85 12.05 -2.47
CA LYS A 219 -19.40 11.98 -3.82
C LYS A 219 -18.25 11.84 -4.82
N VAL A 220 -18.52 11.27 -5.98
CA VAL A 220 -17.58 11.25 -7.11
C VAL A 220 -17.88 12.46 -7.98
N GLY A 221 -16.90 13.34 -8.13
CA GLY A 221 -16.99 14.59 -8.90
C GLY A 221 -16.49 14.44 -10.34
N GLU A 222 -16.06 15.57 -10.91
CA GLU A 222 -15.42 15.58 -12.22
C GLU A 222 -14.12 14.74 -12.21
N GLN A 223 -13.77 14.16 -13.37
CA GLN A 223 -12.58 13.30 -13.52
C GLN A 223 -12.54 12.11 -12.55
N ASP A 224 -13.70 11.64 -12.10
CA ASP A 224 -13.84 10.57 -11.10
C ASP A 224 -13.18 10.91 -9.75
N GLU A 225 -12.99 12.19 -9.43
CA GLU A 225 -12.38 12.61 -8.16
C GLU A 225 -13.29 12.30 -6.97
N LEU A 226 -12.74 11.72 -5.91
CA LEU A 226 -13.45 11.57 -4.64
C LEU A 226 -13.49 12.91 -3.91
N LEU A 227 -14.69 13.41 -3.66
CA LEU A 227 -14.94 14.63 -2.89
C LEU A 227 -15.50 14.25 -1.52
N VAL A 228 -15.05 14.94 -0.47
CA VAL A 228 -15.38 14.59 0.92
C VAL A 228 -15.91 15.81 1.66
N ARG A 229 -16.99 15.63 2.42
CA ARG A 229 -17.50 16.65 3.34
C ARG A 229 -17.84 16.01 4.68
N GLY A 230 -17.59 16.72 5.77
CA GLY A 230 -17.92 16.22 7.11
C GLY A 230 -17.06 16.84 8.20
N PRO A 231 -17.28 16.45 9.47
CA PRO A 231 -16.61 17.03 10.61
C PRO A 231 -15.11 16.71 10.65
N GLY A 232 -14.64 15.69 9.93
CA GLY A 232 -13.22 15.36 9.81
C GLY A 232 -12.43 16.28 8.86
N VAL A 233 -13.09 17.08 8.03
CA VAL A 233 -12.42 17.98 7.08
C VAL A 233 -11.64 19.07 7.83
N MET A 234 -10.40 19.32 7.39
CA MET A 234 -9.50 20.31 7.98
C MET A 234 -10.11 21.72 8.01
N MET A 235 -9.61 22.56 8.91
CA MET A 235 -9.92 23.99 8.92
C MET A 235 -9.21 24.76 7.80
N GLY A 236 -8.23 24.12 7.14
CA GLY A 236 -7.37 24.69 6.11
C GLY A 236 -5.89 24.50 6.41
N TYR A 237 -5.05 25.05 5.54
CA TYR A 237 -3.60 25.07 5.72
C TYR A 237 -3.15 26.32 6.49
N TRP A 238 -2.28 26.13 7.48
CA TRP A 238 -1.69 27.19 8.30
C TRP A 238 -0.96 28.22 7.43
N ASN A 239 -1.39 29.49 7.53
CA ASN A 239 -0.88 30.62 6.75
C ASN A 239 -0.86 30.40 5.23
N ASN A 240 -1.78 29.60 4.69
CA ASN A 240 -1.85 29.33 3.26
C ASN A 240 -3.30 29.29 2.75
N HIS A 241 -3.95 30.47 2.74
CA HIS A 241 -5.34 30.63 2.30
C HIS A 241 -5.55 30.16 0.85
N LYS A 242 -4.60 30.45 -0.05
CA LYS A 242 -4.69 30.03 -1.46
C LYS A 242 -4.78 28.50 -1.58
N ALA A 243 -3.88 27.76 -0.94
CA ALA A 243 -3.94 26.30 -0.98
C ALA A 243 -5.18 25.75 -0.28
N THR A 244 -5.74 26.47 0.71
CA THR A 244 -6.99 26.07 1.38
C THR A 244 -8.18 26.17 0.43
N THR A 245 -8.33 27.30 -0.26
CA THR A 245 -9.42 27.52 -1.23
C THR A 245 -9.30 26.68 -2.49
N GLU A 246 -8.09 26.23 -2.84
CA GLU A 246 -7.86 25.24 -3.91
C GLU A 246 -8.27 23.82 -3.48
N MET A 247 -8.28 23.52 -2.17
CA MET A 247 -8.54 22.19 -1.64
C MET A 247 -9.99 22.03 -1.17
N ILE A 248 -10.63 23.10 -0.70
CA ILE A 248 -12.01 23.10 -0.20
C ILE A 248 -12.82 24.09 -1.03
N ASP A 249 -13.86 23.59 -1.70
CA ASP A 249 -14.75 24.39 -2.52
C ASP A 249 -15.72 25.25 -1.67
N PRO A 250 -16.44 26.22 -2.28
CA PRO A 250 -17.42 27.05 -1.58
C PRO A 250 -18.59 26.28 -0.94
N ASP A 251 -18.88 25.06 -1.41
CA ASP A 251 -19.93 24.19 -0.90
C ASP A 251 -19.44 23.30 0.27
N GLY A 252 -18.17 23.44 0.66
CA GLY A 252 -17.53 22.74 1.76
C GLY A 252 -17.01 21.35 1.40
N TRP A 253 -16.92 20.99 0.13
CA TRP A 253 -16.31 19.74 -0.32
C TRP A 253 -14.81 19.88 -0.42
N LEU A 254 -14.12 18.94 0.21
CA LEU A 254 -12.68 18.76 0.10
C LEU A 254 -12.37 17.88 -1.13
N HIS A 255 -11.53 18.43 -2.02
CA HIS A 255 -10.97 17.76 -3.19
C HIS A 255 -9.81 16.86 -2.76
N THR A 256 -10.01 15.53 -2.75
CA THR A 256 -8.97 14.61 -2.27
C THR A 256 -7.76 14.54 -3.21
N GLY A 257 -7.96 14.87 -4.48
CA GLY A 257 -7.02 14.61 -5.56
C GLY A 257 -6.91 13.13 -5.95
N ASP A 258 -7.71 12.25 -5.37
CA ASP A 258 -7.70 10.80 -5.63
C ASP A 258 -8.93 10.42 -6.46
N GLN A 259 -8.73 9.56 -7.47
CA GLN A 259 -9.83 9.04 -8.28
C GLN A 259 -10.46 7.84 -7.58
N ALA A 260 -11.79 7.75 -7.63
CA ALA A 260 -12.52 6.66 -7.01
C ALA A 260 -13.77 6.23 -7.77
N LYS A 261 -14.15 4.99 -7.54
CA LYS A 261 -15.45 4.43 -7.89
C LYS A 261 -16.18 4.03 -6.61
N VAL A 262 -17.50 4.22 -6.58
CA VAL A 262 -18.34 3.74 -5.48
C VAL A 262 -19.30 2.68 -6.01
N GLU A 263 -19.24 1.47 -5.45
CA GLU A 263 -20.10 0.33 -5.79
C GLU A 263 -20.63 -0.29 -4.50
N ASP A 264 -21.95 -0.50 -4.40
CA ASP A 264 -22.60 -1.12 -3.24
C ASP A 264 -22.14 -0.51 -1.89
N GLY A 265 -21.99 0.82 -1.85
CA GLY A 265 -21.54 1.58 -0.68
C GLY A 265 -20.04 1.52 -0.40
N HIS A 266 -19.27 0.69 -1.10
CA HIS A 266 -17.82 0.57 -0.97
C HIS A 266 -17.09 1.52 -1.92
N ILE A 267 -16.05 2.16 -1.42
CA ILE A 267 -15.18 3.05 -2.17
C ILE A 267 -13.98 2.26 -2.68
N PHE A 268 -13.67 2.40 -3.96
CA PHE A 268 -12.49 1.84 -4.61
C PHE A 268 -11.64 2.98 -5.15
N ILE A 269 -10.42 3.11 -4.64
CA ILE A 269 -9.47 4.10 -5.17
C ILE A 269 -8.85 3.54 -6.44
N THR A 270 -8.95 4.27 -7.54
CA THR A 270 -8.51 3.84 -8.88
C THR A 270 -7.26 4.58 -9.38
N GLY A 271 -6.86 5.65 -8.69
CA GLY A 271 -5.69 6.43 -9.04
C GLY A 271 -5.64 7.76 -8.31
N ARG A 272 -4.78 8.66 -8.78
CA ARG A 272 -4.58 9.99 -8.18
C ARG A 272 -4.35 11.03 -9.26
N LEU A 273 -5.15 12.09 -9.29
CA LEU A 273 -5.18 13.08 -10.37
C LEU A 273 -3.81 13.67 -10.70
N LYS A 274 -3.00 13.96 -9.69
CA LYS A 274 -1.65 14.55 -9.87
C LYS A 274 -0.56 13.53 -10.15
N ASP A 275 -0.85 12.24 -9.97
CA ASP A 275 0.11 11.16 -10.16
C ASP A 275 -0.27 10.23 -11.34
N ILE A 276 -1.41 10.41 -12.01
CA ILE A 276 -1.79 9.65 -13.22
C ILE A 276 -0.94 10.11 -14.39
N LEU A 277 -0.33 9.14 -15.07
CA LEU A 277 0.33 9.37 -16.35
C LEU A 277 -0.70 9.39 -17.46
N VAL A 278 -0.72 10.47 -18.24
CA VAL A 278 -1.50 10.54 -19.48
C VAL A 278 -0.55 10.41 -20.65
N LEU A 279 -0.64 9.29 -21.37
CA LEU A 279 0.13 9.07 -22.59
C LEU A 279 -0.35 10.00 -23.71
N SER A 280 0.47 10.21 -24.75
CA SER A 280 0.12 11.07 -25.89
C SER A 280 -1.08 10.56 -26.71
N ASN A 281 -1.46 9.29 -26.53
CA ASN A 281 -2.66 8.68 -27.12
C ASN A 281 -3.92 8.81 -26.23
N GLY A 282 -3.81 9.50 -25.08
CA GLY A 282 -4.92 9.74 -24.15
C GLY A 282 -5.15 8.64 -23.12
N GLU A 283 -4.38 7.54 -23.14
CA GLU A 283 -4.47 6.47 -22.14
C GLU A 283 -4.03 6.99 -20.77
N LYS A 284 -4.82 6.70 -19.74
CA LYS A 284 -4.59 7.10 -18.36
C LYS A 284 -4.09 5.92 -17.54
N ILE A 285 -2.96 6.11 -16.86
CA ILE A 285 -2.29 5.06 -16.11
C ILE A 285 -1.98 5.54 -14.70
N PRO A 286 -2.37 4.80 -13.64
CA PRO A 286 -1.89 5.03 -12.29
C PRO A 286 -0.49 4.39 -12.13
N PRO A 287 0.61 5.14 -12.19
CA PRO A 287 1.95 4.57 -12.16
C PRO A 287 2.29 3.95 -10.81
N ALA A 288 1.72 4.46 -9.71
CA ALA A 288 2.01 3.96 -8.37
C ALA A 288 1.60 2.49 -8.20
N ASP A 289 0.47 2.07 -8.79
CA ASP A 289 -0.01 0.70 -8.72
C ASP A 289 0.90 -0.23 -9.54
N MET A 290 1.32 0.23 -10.73
CA MET A 290 2.28 -0.50 -11.56
C MET A 290 3.64 -0.64 -10.85
N GLU A 291 4.14 0.45 -10.26
CA GLU A 291 5.40 0.47 -9.52
C GLU A 291 5.35 -0.50 -8.34
N MET A 292 4.25 -0.51 -7.59
CA MET A 292 4.05 -1.44 -6.48
C MET A 292 4.05 -2.90 -6.95
N ALA A 293 3.34 -3.21 -8.05
CA ALA A 293 3.33 -4.55 -8.61
C ALA A 293 4.72 -5.00 -9.11
N ILE A 294 5.46 -4.09 -9.75
CA ILE A 294 6.83 -4.34 -10.22
C ILE A 294 7.80 -4.58 -9.05
N SER A 295 7.69 -3.78 -7.98
CA SER A 295 8.50 -3.91 -6.76
C SER A 295 8.28 -5.22 -5.98
N LEU A 296 7.31 -6.06 -6.37
CA LEU A 296 7.16 -7.39 -5.80
C LEU A 296 8.23 -8.39 -6.32
N ASP A 297 8.93 -8.08 -7.42
CA ASP A 297 10.05 -8.89 -7.90
C ASP A 297 11.27 -8.69 -6.98
N PRO A 298 11.88 -9.77 -6.44
CA PRO A 298 12.97 -9.66 -5.47
C PRO A 298 14.26 -9.02 -6.02
N PHE A 299 14.42 -8.90 -7.33
CA PHE A 299 15.57 -8.23 -7.94
C PHE A 299 15.37 -6.72 -8.09
N ILE A 300 14.16 -6.21 -7.87
CA ILE A 300 13.83 -4.78 -8.03
C ILE A 300 13.65 -4.16 -6.64
N GLU A 301 14.49 -3.18 -6.33
CA GLU A 301 14.44 -2.47 -5.04
C GLU A 301 13.56 -1.22 -5.11
N GLN A 302 13.73 -0.41 -6.15
CA GLN A 302 12.91 0.77 -6.41
C GLN A 302 12.60 0.86 -7.90
N VAL A 303 11.44 1.42 -8.21
CA VAL A 303 11.01 1.62 -9.59
C VAL A 303 10.21 2.90 -9.70
N MET A 304 10.36 3.58 -10.84
CA MET A 304 9.52 4.71 -11.23
C MET A 304 9.14 4.55 -12.69
N VAL A 305 7.85 4.40 -12.95
CA VAL A 305 7.25 4.35 -14.28
C VAL A 305 7.21 5.77 -14.85
N VAL A 306 7.57 5.91 -16.11
CA VAL A 306 7.63 7.20 -16.81
C VAL A 306 6.82 7.09 -18.10
N GLY A 307 6.09 8.15 -18.45
CA GLY A 307 5.31 8.16 -19.68
C GLY A 307 4.43 9.39 -19.91
N GLU A 308 4.50 10.40 -19.03
CA GLU A 308 3.68 11.61 -19.16
C GLU A 308 3.92 12.31 -20.50
N GLY A 309 2.86 12.46 -21.30
CA GLY A 309 2.93 13.04 -22.64
C GLY A 309 3.73 12.22 -23.66
N ARG A 310 4.05 10.96 -23.36
CA ARG A 310 4.86 10.08 -24.24
C ARG A 310 4.00 9.02 -24.94
N PRO A 311 4.47 8.46 -26.07
CA PRO A 311 3.71 7.46 -26.82
C PRO A 311 3.60 6.08 -26.13
N TYR A 312 4.44 5.81 -25.13
CA TYR A 312 4.47 4.54 -24.39
C TYR A 312 5.11 4.73 -23.02
N LEU A 313 4.95 3.74 -22.14
CA LEU A 313 5.57 3.73 -20.82
C LEU A 313 7.00 3.18 -20.86
N THR A 314 7.87 3.75 -20.03
CA THR A 314 9.22 3.27 -19.70
C THR A 314 9.38 3.22 -18.18
N ALA A 315 10.49 2.68 -17.67
CA ALA A 315 10.73 2.65 -16.22
C ALA A 315 12.20 2.87 -15.86
N LEU A 316 12.44 3.68 -14.82
CA LEU A 316 13.71 3.69 -14.09
C LEU A 316 13.65 2.61 -13.01
N VAL A 317 14.63 1.72 -12.98
CA VAL A 317 14.65 0.54 -12.11
C VAL A 317 15.96 0.48 -11.34
N VAL A 318 15.87 0.59 -10.02
CA VAL A 318 16.98 0.31 -9.11
C VAL A 318 16.93 -1.18 -8.78
N LEU A 319 18.00 -1.90 -9.12
CA LEU A 319 18.15 -3.31 -8.79
C LEU A 319 18.61 -3.47 -7.35
N ASN A 320 18.15 -4.53 -6.69
CA ASN A 320 18.57 -4.83 -5.33
C ASN A 320 20.05 -5.23 -5.30
N GLU A 321 20.87 -4.47 -4.56
CA GLU A 321 22.32 -4.66 -4.51
C GLU A 321 22.72 -6.05 -3.98
N GLU A 322 22.01 -6.57 -2.97
CA GLU A 322 22.29 -7.89 -2.39
C GLU A 322 22.04 -9.03 -3.39
N ASN A 323 20.99 -8.90 -4.21
CA ASN A 323 20.59 -9.92 -5.20
C ASN A 323 21.26 -9.73 -6.57
N TRP A 324 21.83 -8.55 -6.84
CA TRP A 324 22.45 -8.21 -8.13
C TRP A 324 23.58 -9.17 -8.56
N PRO A 325 24.55 -9.55 -7.71
CA PRO A 325 25.62 -10.47 -8.12
C PRO A 325 25.11 -11.83 -8.62
N ALA A 326 24.02 -12.33 -8.03
CA ALA A 326 23.39 -13.57 -8.48
C ALA A 326 22.74 -13.38 -9.86
N LEU A 327 22.01 -12.28 -10.06
CA LEU A 327 21.36 -11.96 -11.34
C LEU A 327 22.38 -11.74 -12.46
N ALA A 328 23.47 -11.00 -12.19
CA ALA A 328 24.54 -10.78 -13.15
C ALA A 328 25.15 -12.13 -13.60
N LYS A 329 25.42 -13.02 -12.65
CA LYS A 329 25.97 -14.35 -12.93
C LYS A 329 25.02 -15.23 -13.75
N GLU A 330 23.71 -15.18 -13.52
CA GLU A 330 22.71 -15.90 -14.32
C GLU A 330 22.77 -15.54 -15.81
N HIS A 331 23.17 -14.31 -16.12
CA HIS A 331 23.30 -13.81 -17.50
C HIS A 331 24.74 -13.84 -18.04
N GLY A 332 25.68 -14.40 -17.27
CA GLY A 332 27.11 -14.45 -17.65
C GLY A 332 27.79 -13.08 -17.62
N LEU A 333 27.29 -12.16 -16.79
CA LEU A 333 27.79 -10.79 -16.63
C LEU A 333 28.64 -10.66 -15.36
N ASP A 334 29.55 -9.69 -15.33
CA ASP A 334 30.29 -9.34 -14.12
C ASP A 334 29.48 -8.36 -13.28
N GLY A 335 29.13 -8.75 -12.06
CA GLY A 335 28.39 -7.90 -11.12
C GLY A 335 29.15 -6.64 -10.68
N LYS A 336 30.46 -6.56 -10.94
CA LYS A 336 31.28 -5.38 -10.61
C LYS A 336 31.48 -4.42 -11.78
N ASP A 337 31.18 -4.86 -13.00
CA ASP A 337 31.30 -4.04 -14.19
C ASP A 337 30.04 -3.17 -14.38
N PRO A 338 30.14 -1.82 -14.34
CA PRO A 338 28.99 -0.94 -14.58
C PRO A 338 28.32 -1.16 -15.95
N ASP A 339 29.07 -1.60 -16.97
CA ASP A 339 28.53 -1.84 -18.31
C ASP A 339 27.58 -3.05 -18.36
N SER A 340 27.65 -3.95 -17.38
CA SER A 340 26.72 -5.07 -17.24
C SER A 340 25.26 -4.62 -17.15
N LEU A 341 25.00 -3.44 -16.59
CA LEU A 341 23.65 -2.86 -16.48
C LEU A 341 23.06 -2.45 -17.83
N ASN A 342 23.90 -2.25 -18.86
CA ASN A 342 23.48 -1.88 -20.21
C ASN A 342 23.28 -3.09 -21.13
N HIS A 343 23.48 -4.31 -20.62
CA HIS A 343 23.48 -5.50 -21.46
C HIS A 343 22.07 -5.89 -21.93
N LYS A 344 21.90 -6.09 -23.25
CA LYS A 344 20.58 -6.34 -23.88
C LYS A 344 19.83 -7.55 -23.30
N LYS A 345 20.54 -8.63 -22.96
CA LYS A 345 19.91 -9.83 -22.36
C LYS A 345 19.31 -9.55 -20.98
N LEU A 346 19.99 -8.72 -20.19
CA LEU A 346 19.52 -8.31 -18.87
C LEU A 346 18.26 -7.45 -19.01
N HIS A 347 18.26 -6.47 -19.92
CA HIS A 347 17.10 -5.63 -20.19
C HIS A 347 15.89 -6.46 -20.63
N ALA A 348 16.07 -7.43 -21.52
CA ALA A 348 15.01 -8.32 -21.96
C ALA A 348 14.46 -9.19 -20.82
N ASP A 349 15.31 -9.66 -19.90
CA ASP A 349 14.88 -10.40 -18.71
C ASP A 349 14.06 -9.53 -17.75
N ILE A 350 14.55 -8.32 -17.44
CA ILE A 350 13.84 -7.37 -16.56
C ILE A 350 12.50 -6.98 -17.18
N LEU A 351 12.44 -6.68 -18.47
CA LEU A 351 11.18 -6.39 -19.18
C LEU A 351 10.21 -7.58 -19.12
N ARG A 352 10.71 -8.81 -19.25
CA ARG A 352 9.89 -10.02 -19.09
C ARG A 352 9.34 -10.16 -17.67
N ARG A 353 10.16 -9.90 -16.65
CA ARG A 353 9.74 -9.91 -15.23
C ARG A 353 8.67 -8.86 -14.96
N ILE A 354 8.91 -7.62 -15.40
CA ILE A 354 7.93 -6.52 -15.32
C ILE A 354 6.62 -6.90 -16.01
N LYS A 355 6.69 -7.48 -17.23
CA LYS A 355 5.49 -7.95 -17.94
C LYS A 355 4.72 -9.00 -17.14
N ASN A 356 5.41 -9.91 -16.45
CA ASN A 356 4.76 -10.91 -15.60
C ASN A 356 4.12 -10.28 -14.35
N SER A 357 4.71 -9.23 -13.79
CA SER A 357 4.12 -8.47 -12.67
C SER A 357 2.90 -7.63 -13.09
N LEU A 358 2.75 -7.34 -14.37
CA LEU A 358 1.70 -6.48 -14.91
C LEU A 358 0.60 -7.25 -15.67
N THR A 359 0.47 -8.57 -15.49
CA THR A 359 -0.52 -9.39 -16.22
C THR A 359 -1.96 -8.98 -15.98
N ASP A 360 -2.25 -8.43 -14.79
CA ASP A 360 -3.60 -8.03 -14.38
C ASP A 360 -3.91 -6.57 -14.75
N PHE A 361 -2.96 -5.85 -15.38
CA PHE A 361 -3.16 -4.47 -15.82
C PHE A 361 -3.70 -4.43 -17.27
N PRO A 362 -4.35 -3.33 -17.68
CA PRO A 362 -4.84 -3.17 -19.04
C PRO A 362 -3.75 -3.35 -20.10
N GLY A 363 -4.12 -3.85 -21.28
CA GLY A 363 -3.16 -4.23 -22.33
C GLY A 363 -2.25 -3.10 -22.85
N TYR A 364 -2.58 -1.84 -22.56
CA TYR A 364 -1.78 -0.64 -22.85
C TYR A 364 -0.76 -0.30 -21.75
N ALA A 365 -0.90 -0.83 -20.53
CA ALA A 365 0.00 -0.63 -19.40
C ALA A 365 1.27 -1.49 -19.52
N LYS A 366 2.02 -1.32 -20.63
CA LYS A 366 3.22 -2.10 -20.94
C LYS A 366 4.46 -1.20 -20.92
N ILE A 367 5.43 -1.58 -20.10
CA ILE A 367 6.75 -0.96 -20.09
C ILE A 367 7.52 -1.44 -21.34
N ARG A 368 7.92 -0.49 -22.20
CA ARG A 368 8.64 -0.78 -23.45
C ARG A 368 10.15 -0.79 -23.28
N GLN A 369 10.67 0.05 -22.41
CA GLN A 369 12.10 0.17 -22.13
C GLN A 369 12.34 0.42 -20.65
N VAL A 370 13.54 0.04 -20.20
CA VAL A 370 14.00 0.22 -18.82
C VAL A 370 15.37 0.86 -18.79
N ARG A 371 15.61 1.66 -17.76
CA ARG A 371 16.95 2.09 -17.35
C ARG A 371 17.28 1.41 -16.02
N LEU A 372 18.35 0.63 -15.99
CA LEU A 372 18.79 -0.09 -14.81
C LEU A 372 19.88 0.70 -14.07
N MET A 373 19.81 0.70 -12.74
CA MET A 373 20.81 1.31 -11.85
C MET A 373 20.95 0.48 -10.57
N LEU A 374 22.06 0.64 -9.86
CA LEU A 374 22.31 -0.02 -8.57
C LEU A 374 22.22 0.95 -7.40
N GLU A 375 22.48 2.24 -7.64
CA GLU A 375 22.39 3.27 -6.61
C GLU A 375 20.92 3.56 -6.26
N PRO A 376 20.50 3.33 -5.00
CA PRO A 376 19.14 3.62 -4.57
C PRO A 376 18.93 5.12 -4.39
N TRP A 377 17.72 5.59 -4.64
CA TRP A 377 17.29 6.95 -4.35
C TRP A 377 17.20 7.18 -2.85
N THR A 378 17.85 8.23 -2.36
CA THR A 378 17.97 8.50 -0.91
C THR A 378 17.18 9.72 -0.42
N ILE A 379 16.98 9.80 0.90
CA ILE A 379 16.34 10.95 1.55
C ILE A 379 17.28 12.16 1.52
N GLU A 380 18.59 11.93 1.67
CA GLU A 380 19.64 12.94 1.72
C GLU A 380 19.74 13.72 0.42
N GLU A 381 19.66 13.03 -0.72
CA GLU A 381 19.57 13.64 -2.06
C GLU A 381 18.21 14.28 -2.34
N GLY A 382 17.25 14.10 -1.42
CA GLY A 382 15.90 14.62 -1.55
C GLY A 382 15.04 13.89 -2.58
N LEU A 383 15.49 12.75 -3.13
CA LEU A 383 14.79 11.96 -4.16
C LEU A 383 13.61 11.16 -3.60
N ILE A 384 13.68 10.79 -2.31
CA ILE A 384 12.57 10.15 -1.58
C ILE A 384 12.17 10.95 -0.33
N THR A 385 10.95 10.76 0.16
CA THR A 385 10.48 11.34 1.43
C THR A 385 10.99 10.54 2.64
N PRO A 386 10.93 11.07 3.87
CA PRO A 386 11.21 10.28 5.09
C PRO A 386 10.32 9.04 5.26
N THR A 387 9.16 9.02 4.61
CA THR A 387 8.25 7.87 4.53
C THR A 387 8.56 6.93 3.36
N LEU A 388 9.71 7.12 2.70
CA LEU A 388 10.25 6.40 1.54
C LEU A 388 9.36 6.45 0.29
N LYS A 389 8.56 7.50 0.11
CA LYS A 389 7.83 7.76 -1.15
C LYS A 389 8.73 8.49 -2.14
N VAL A 390 8.73 8.08 -3.40
CA VAL A 390 9.50 8.71 -4.49
C VAL A 390 8.97 10.11 -4.80
N LYS A 391 9.86 11.10 -4.88
CA LYS A 391 9.53 12.45 -5.36
C LYS A 391 9.72 12.51 -6.87
N ARG A 392 8.72 12.04 -7.63
CA ARG A 392 8.79 11.89 -9.11
C ARG A 392 9.41 13.09 -9.83
N PRO A 393 9.02 14.36 -9.56
CA PRO A 393 9.60 15.50 -10.26
C PRO A 393 11.10 15.64 -10.06
N LYS A 394 11.61 15.32 -8.86
CA LYS A 394 13.04 15.38 -8.54
C LYS A 394 13.83 14.25 -9.17
N VAL A 395 13.25 13.05 -9.23
CA VAL A 395 13.86 11.93 -9.95
C VAL A 395 13.88 12.20 -11.45
N LEU A 396 12.79 12.71 -12.03
CA LEU A 396 12.74 13.09 -13.45
C LEU A 396 13.74 14.20 -13.79
N GLU A 397 13.90 15.20 -12.91
CA GLU A 397 14.93 16.25 -13.06
C GLU A 397 16.35 15.67 -13.03
N ARG A 398 16.62 14.73 -12.11
CA ARG A 398 17.94 14.11 -11.94
C ARG A 398 18.34 13.17 -13.08
N PHE A 399 17.37 12.46 -13.66
CA PHE A 399 17.56 11.43 -14.68
C PHE A 399 16.95 11.83 -16.04
N ALA A 400 16.90 13.13 -16.32
CA ALA A 400 16.24 13.66 -17.52
C ALA A 400 16.87 13.10 -18.81
N GLU A 401 18.19 13.06 -18.88
CA GLU A 401 18.93 12.57 -20.06
C GLU A 401 18.66 11.08 -20.31
N GLU A 402 18.68 10.26 -19.27
CA GLU A 402 18.39 8.83 -19.37
C GLU A 402 16.94 8.59 -19.78
N VAL A 403 16.00 9.38 -19.24
CA VAL A 403 14.60 9.32 -19.65
C VAL A 403 14.45 9.66 -21.14
N GLU A 404 15.06 10.75 -21.63
CA GLU A 404 15.01 11.10 -23.05
C GLU A 404 15.65 10.03 -23.94
N SER A 405 16.75 9.41 -23.48
CA SER A 405 17.42 8.34 -24.22
C SER A 405 16.51 7.13 -24.49
N MET A 406 15.54 6.87 -23.60
CA MET A 406 14.57 5.78 -23.79
C MET A 406 13.47 6.09 -24.83
N TYR A 407 13.36 7.36 -25.24
CA TYR A 407 12.40 7.81 -26.25
C TYR A 407 13.05 8.23 -27.57
N SER A 408 14.36 8.49 -27.58
CA SER A 408 15.11 8.89 -28.78
C SER A 408 15.44 7.72 -29.72
N GLY A 409 15.45 6.49 -29.21
CA GLY A 409 15.43 5.27 -30.01
C GLY A 409 14.00 4.86 -30.31
N GLY A 410 13.45 5.28 -31.45
CA GLY A 410 12.11 4.87 -31.91
C GLY A 410 11.88 3.36 -31.79
N PRO A 411 10.61 2.89 -31.74
CA PRO A 411 10.28 1.54 -31.31
C PRO A 411 11.08 0.50 -32.11
N THR A 412 11.89 -0.28 -31.39
CA THR A 412 12.41 -1.54 -31.92
C THR A 412 11.22 -2.49 -32.01
N ASN A 413 10.79 -2.76 -33.24
CA ASN A 413 9.72 -3.70 -33.57
C ASN A 413 10.00 -5.11 -33.02
#